data_AF-A0A6G1K5E7-F1
#
_entry.id   AF-A0A6G1K5E7-F1
#
_cell.length_a   1.000
_cell.length_b   1.000
_cell.length_c   1.000
_cell.angle_alpha   90.00
_cell.angle_beta   90.00
_cell.angle_gamma   90.00
#
_symmetry.space_group_name_H-M   'P 1'
#
loop_
_entity.id
_entity.type
_entity.pdbx_description
1 polymer ?
#
loop_
_entity_poly.entity_id
_entity_poly.type
_entity_poly.pdbx_seq_one_letter_code
_entity_poly.pdbx_strand_id
1 'polypeptide(L)'
;MSRKEAEKEVRSWGFKFVFTWTDGPDAYYPPHTHNGLTTHLILDGELTITFPDDKEPKKETFGKGARVDVDAHQKHEVWVGSEGCAYVIGE
;
A
#
# COMPACT_ATOMS: atom_id res chain seq x y z
N MET A 1 -4.79 -2.34 16.78
CA MET A 1 -5.93 -2.64 15.91
C MET A 1 -5.79 -4.08 15.45
N SER A 2 -6.86 -4.88 15.52
CA SER A 2 -6.86 -6.23 14.95
C SER A 2 -7.05 -6.18 13.44
N ARG A 3 -6.65 -7.26 12.73
CA ARG A 3 -6.86 -7.40 11.27
C ARG A 3 -8.32 -7.12 10.86
N LYS A 4 -9.29 -7.66 11.61
CA LYS A 4 -10.71 -7.51 11.31
C LYS A 4 -11.20 -6.07 11.48
N GLU A 5 -10.67 -5.34 12.47
CA GLU A 5 -10.98 -3.93 12.66
C GLU A 5 -10.38 -3.08 11.53
N ALA A 6 -9.14 -3.37 11.11
CA ALA A 6 -8.51 -2.68 10.01
C ALA A 6 -9.24 -2.91 8.68
N GLU A 7 -9.59 -4.16 8.35
CA GLU A 7 -10.41 -4.45 7.15
C GLU A 7 -11.78 -3.75 7.21
N LYS A 8 -12.40 -3.64 8.40
CA LYS A 8 -13.65 -2.90 8.57
C LYS A 8 -13.45 -1.40 8.35
N GLU A 9 -12.34 -0.84 8.83
CA GLU A 9 -11.99 0.57 8.64
C GLU A 9 -11.79 0.88 7.16
N VAL A 10 -10.99 0.08 6.45
CA VAL A 10 -10.78 0.26 5.00
C VAL A 10 -12.10 0.14 4.22
N ARG A 11 -12.97 -0.83 4.57
CA ARG A 11 -14.32 -0.92 3.98
C ARG A 11 -15.15 0.34 4.22
N SER A 12 -15.02 0.97 5.38
CA SER A 12 -15.75 2.21 5.69
C SER A 12 -15.32 3.40 4.84
N TRP A 13 -14.15 3.34 4.22
CA TRP A 13 -13.67 4.35 3.26
C TRP A 13 -14.27 4.19 1.85
N GLY A 14 -15.06 3.14 1.62
CA GLY A 14 -15.82 2.94 0.38
C GLY A 14 -15.29 1.88 -0.58
N PHE A 15 -14.19 1.20 -0.23
CA PHE A 15 -13.62 0.12 -1.05
C PHE A 15 -14.51 -1.14 -1.03
N LYS A 16 -14.77 -1.71 -2.20
CA LYS A 16 -15.66 -2.88 -2.35
C LYS A 16 -14.90 -4.15 -2.00
N PHE A 17 -13.69 -4.28 -2.54
CA PHE A 17 -12.79 -5.38 -2.29
C PHE A 17 -11.78 -4.95 -1.25
N VAL A 18 -11.75 -5.67 -0.13
CA VAL A 18 -10.83 -5.39 0.97
C VAL A 18 -10.28 -6.70 1.49
N PHE A 19 -8.96 -6.79 1.56
CA PHE A 19 -8.25 -7.97 2.04
C PHE A 19 -6.94 -7.55 2.72
N THR A 20 -6.41 -8.43 3.57
CA THR A 20 -5.10 -8.23 4.20
C THR A 20 -4.05 -9.02 3.44
N TRP A 21 -2.91 -8.40 3.20
CA TRP A 21 -1.74 -9.01 2.60
C TRP A 21 -0.53 -8.90 3.53
N THR A 22 0.43 -9.80 3.36
CA THR A 22 1.70 -9.76 4.09
C THR A 22 2.82 -10.13 3.15
N ASP A 23 3.67 -9.15 2.87
CA ASP A 23 4.91 -9.35 2.13
C ASP A 23 6.05 -9.78 3.05
N GLY A 24 6.92 -10.63 2.52
CA GLY A 24 8.18 -10.96 3.15
C GLY A 24 9.20 -9.82 3.06
N PRO A 25 10.30 -9.91 3.82
CA PRO A 25 11.43 -8.99 3.75
C PRO A 25 11.91 -8.69 2.33
N ASP A 26 12.24 -7.43 2.08
CA ASP A 26 12.89 -6.95 0.85
C ASP A 26 12.14 -7.26 -0.46
N ALA A 27 10.84 -7.59 -0.37
CA ALA A 27 10.00 -7.78 -1.54
C ALA A 27 9.98 -6.51 -2.40
N TYR A 28 9.99 -6.69 -3.72
CA TYR A 28 10.04 -5.62 -4.69
C TYR A 28 9.00 -5.84 -5.78
N TYR A 29 8.22 -4.79 -6.04
CA TYR A 29 7.22 -4.76 -7.09
C TYR A 29 7.66 -3.74 -8.16
N PRO A 30 7.95 -4.21 -9.39
CA PRO A 30 8.36 -3.32 -10.48
C PRO A 30 7.24 -2.34 -10.86
N PRO A 31 7.56 -1.28 -11.64
CA PRO A 31 6.59 -0.27 -12.01
C PRO A 31 5.30 -0.83 -12.65
N HIS A 32 4.15 -0.50 -12.08
CA HIS A 32 2.83 -0.99 -12.52
C HIS A 32 1.70 0.00 -12.23
N THR A 33 0.49 -0.30 -12.71
CA THR A 33 -0.73 0.51 -12.56
C THR A 33 -1.93 -0.36 -12.25
N HIS A 34 -2.91 0.19 -11.56
CA HIS A 34 -4.24 -0.41 -11.38
C HIS A 34 -5.32 0.37 -12.14
N ASN A 35 -6.48 -0.24 -12.37
CA ASN A 35 -7.60 0.42 -13.06
C ASN A 35 -8.46 1.30 -12.15
N GLY A 36 -8.36 1.11 -10.83
CA GLY A 36 -9.11 1.85 -9.82
C GLY A 36 -8.17 2.48 -8.80
N LEU A 37 -8.73 3.34 -7.95
CA LEU A 37 -8.08 3.80 -6.73
C LEU A 37 -7.76 2.58 -5.87
N THR A 38 -6.51 2.49 -5.40
CA THR A 38 -6.13 1.50 -4.39
C THR A 38 -5.66 2.19 -3.12
N THR A 39 -5.84 1.53 -1.97
CA THR A 39 -5.34 2.01 -0.68
C THR A 39 -4.58 0.93 0.05
N HIS A 40 -3.61 1.34 0.87
CA HIS A 40 -2.82 0.48 1.73
C HIS A 40 -2.82 1.06 3.15
N LEU A 41 -3.51 0.40 4.08
CA LEU A 41 -3.41 0.70 5.52
C LEU A 41 -2.36 -0.21 6.16
N ILE A 42 -1.22 0.36 6.55
CA ILE A 42 -0.09 -0.41 7.08
C ILE A 42 -0.37 -0.84 8.52
N LEU A 43 -0.31 -2.15 8.77
CA LEU A 43 -0.52 -2.75 10.08
C LEU A 43 0.79 -3.08 10.80
N ASP A 44 1.84 -3.39 10.03
CA ASP A 44 3.17 -3.70 10.56
C ASP A 44 4.24 -3.59 9.47
N GLY A 45 5.50 -3.39 9.86
CA GLY A 45 6.61 -3.19 8.93
C GLY A 45 6.53 -1.86 8.17
N GLU A 46 7.21 -1.82 7.02
CA GLU A 46 7.37 -0.60 6.22
C GLU A 46 7.20 -0.86 4.72
N LEU A 47 6.60 0.12 4.04
CA LEU A 47 6.40 0.16 2.60
C LEU A 47 7.03 1.44 2.05
N THR A 48 7.92 1.31 1.08
CA THR A 48 8.49 2.43 0.32
C THR A 48 7.87 2.47 -1.07
N ILE A 49 7.40 3.62 -1.51
CA ILE A 49 6.75 3.83 -2.82
C ILE A 49 7.37 5.02 -3.54
N THR A 50 7.40 4.96 -4.87
CA THR A 50 7.70 6.10 -5.75
C THR A 50 6.72 6.13 -6.91
N PHE A 51 6.59 7.30 -7.53
CA PHE A 51 5.80 7.52 -8.73
C PHE A 51 6.74 7.91 -9.88
N PRO A 52 7.20 6.96 -10.71
CA PRO A 52 8.28 7.20 -11.69
C PRO A 52 7.96 8.26 -12.75
N ASP A 53 6.67 8.51 -13.01
CA ASP A 53 6.22 9.45 -14.04
C ASP A 53 6.09 10.89 -13.50
N ASP A 54 6.35 11.14 -12.21
CA ASP A 54 6.39 12.48 -11.62
C ASP A 54 7.55 13.31 -12.19
N LYS A 55 7.43 14.65 -12.17
CA LYS A 55 8.50 15.56 -12.64
C LYS A 55 9.81 15.37 -11.87
N GLU A 56 9.70 15.09 -10.58
CA GLU A 56 10.81 14.81 -9.67
C GLU A 56 10.42 13.63 -8.78
N PRO A 57 10.59 12.38 -9.26
CA PRO A 57 10.17 11.19 -8.51
C PRO A 57 10.91 11.10 -7.17
N LYS A 58 10.15 10.89 -6.10
CA LYS A 58 10.68 10.71 -4.75
C LYS A 58 10.23 9.36 -4.20
N LYS A 59 11.15 8.71 -3.50
CA LYS A 59 10.84 7.54 -2.67
C LYS A 59 10.38 8.02 -1.31
N GLU A 60 9.21 7.59 -0.90
CA GLU A 60 8.65 7.86 0.42
C GLU A 60 8.40 6.55 1.14
N THR A 61 8.80 6.47 2.41
CA THR A 61 8.65 5.28 3.26
C THR A 61 7.57 5.54 4.30
N PHE A 62 6.64 4.60 4.39
CA PHE A 62 5.49 4.63 5.28
C PHE A 62 5.53 3.42 6.21
N GLY A 63 5.22 3.64 7.48
CA GLY A 63 5.16 2.60 8.50
C GLY A 63 3.75 2.38 9.04
N LYS A 64 3.66 1.56 10.09
CA LYS A 64 2.42 1.23 10.79
C LYS A 64 1.52 2.43 11.10
N GLY A 65 0.24 2.29 10.75
CA GLY A 65 -0.80 3.30 10.92
C GLY A 65 -0.92 4.27 9.74
N ALA A 66 0.04 4.29 8.82
CA ALA A 66 -0.07 5.08 7.61
C ALA A 66 -1.10 4.49 6.65
N ARG A 67 -1.83 5.38 5.97
CA ARG A 67 -2.65 5.08 4.80
C ARG A 67 -1.95 5.64 3.56
N VAL A 68 -1.78 4.81 2.55
CA VAL A 68 -1.18 5.19 1.26
C VAL A 68 -2.18 4.92 0.16
N ASP A 69 -2.70 5.97 -0.46
CA ASP A 69 -3.59 5.89 -1.60
C ASP A 69 -2.78 6.01 -2.91
N VAL A 70 -3.16 5.23 -3.91
CA VAL A 70 -2.60 5.29 -5.27
C VAL A 70 -3.75 5.45 -6.26
N ASP A 71 -3.74 6.53 -7.02
CA ASP A 71 -4.82 6.86 -7.95
C ASP A 71 -4.93 5.84 -9.08
N ALA A 72 -6.13 5.74 -9.65
CA ALA A 72 -6.37 4.93 -10.83
C ALA A 72 -5.40 5.32 -11.96
N HIS A 73 -4.77 4.32 -12.57
CA HIS A 73 -3.77 4.47 -13.63
C HIS A 73 -2.48 5.20 -13.23
N GLN A 74 -2.28 5.51 -11.95
CA GLN A 74 -1.03 6.09 -11.47
C GLN A 74 0.07 5.02 -11.43
N LYS A 75 1.14 5.23 -12.21
CA LYS A 75 2.27 4.31 -12.22
C LYS A 75 3.05 4.45 -10.93
N HIS A 76 3.25 3.34 -10.24
CA HIS A 76 3.99 3.28 -8.99
C HIS A 76 4.88 2.05 -8.93
N GLU A 77 5.90 2.12 -8.09
CA GLU A 77 6.91 1.10 -7.86
C GLU A 77 7.15 1.00 -6.34
N VAL A 78 7.27 -0.22 -5.81
CA VAL A 78 7.18 -0.47 -4.36
C VAL A 78 8.33 -1.36 -3.89
N TRP A 79 8.87 -1.03 -2.71
CA TRP A 79 9.83 -1.84 -1.95
C TRP A 79 9.31 -2.07 -0.54
N VAL A 80 9.43 -3.29 -0.06
CA VAL A 80 9.07 -3.69 1.30
C VAL A 80 10.33 -3.65 2.18
N GLY A 81 10.18 -3.18 3.42
CA GLY A 81 11.28 -3.09 4.38
C GLY A 81 11.87 -4.45 4.76
N SER A 82 13.01 -4.43 5.44
CA SER A 82 13.78 -5.63 5.81
C SER A 82 13.08 -6.57 6.80
N GLU A 83 12.04 -6.10 7.48
CA GLU A 83 11.22 -6.91 8.40
C GLU A 83 9.94 -7.44 7.73
N GLY A 84 9.73 -7.16 6.44
CA GLY A 84 8.47 -7.40 5.73
C GLY A 84 7.46 -6.26 5.96
N CYS A 85 6.24 -6.45 5.46
CA CYS A 85 5.15 -5.50 5.68
C CYS A 85 3.78 -6.19 5.63
N ALA A 86 2.93 -5.91 6.60
CA ALA A 86 1.55 -6.35 6.64
C ALA A 86 0.62 -5.15 6.52
N TYR A 87 -0.34 -5.21 5.61
CA TYR A 87 -1.24 -4.09 5.33
C TYR A 87 -2.59 -4.56 4.80
N VAL A 88 -3.60 -3.72 4.97
CA VAL A 88 -4.93 -3.93 4.37
C VAL A 88 -4.98 -3.19 3.05
N ILE A 89 -5.34 -3.91 1.99
CA ILE A 89 -5.54 -3.38 0.65
C ILE A 89 -7.03 -3.15 0.43
N GLY A 90 -7.38 -1.99 -0.14
CA GLY A 90 -8.72 -1.72 -0.68
C GLY A 90 -8.67 -1.42 -2.18
N GLU A 91 -9.61 -2.00 -2.93
CA GLU A 91 -9.82 -1.82 -4.39
C GLU A 91 -11.32 -1.66 -4.75
#